data_AF-A0A920RLG1-F1
#
_entry.id   AF-A0A920RLG1-F1
#
_cell.length_a   1.000
_cell.length_b   1.000
_cell.length_c   1.000
_cell.angle_alpha   90.00
_cell.angle_beta   90.00
_cell.angle_gamma   90.00
#
_symmetry.space_group_name_H-M   'P 1'
#
loop_
_entity.id
_entity.type
_entity.pdbx_description
1 polymer ?
#
loop_
_entity_poly.entity_id
_entity_poly.type
_entity_poly.pdbx_seq_one_letter_code
_entity_poly.pdbx_strand_id
1 'polypeptide(L)' 'MGGFPVLEFLRTLESPPRVIMITANEGGRHKAYAEMLGVHDYLRKPFTMDVLLESVERALTESETGEDE' A
#
# COMPACT_ATOMS: atom_id res chain seq x y z
N MET A 1 -4.93 -7.69 16.97
CA MET A 1 -5.28 -7.81 15.54
C MET A 1 -4.37 -6.88 14.75
N GLY A 2 -3.78 -7.33 13.65
CA GLY A 2 -2.87 -6.53 12.83
C GLY A 2 -3.55 -5.94 11.58
N GLY A 3 -2.83 -5.13 10.81
CA GLY A 3 -3.35 -4.57 9.55
C GLY A 3 -3.48 -5.57 8.40
N PHE A 4 -2.83 -6.74 8.47
CA PHE A 4 -2.85 -7.74 7.40
C PHE A 4 -4.24 -8.34 7.14
N PRO A 5 -5.02 -8.79 8.13
CA PRO A 5 -6.40 -9.22 7.90
C PRO A 5 -7.29 -8.15 7.22
N VAL A 6 -7.03 -6.87 7.47
CA VAL A 6 -7.75 -5.77 6.80
C VAL A 6 -7.35 -5.69 5.34
N LEU A 7 -6.05 -5.73 5.04
CA LEU A 7 -5.56 -5.74 3.66
C LEU A 7 -6.06 -6.96 2.88
N GLU A 8 -6.04 -8.15 3.49
CA GLU A 8 -6.58 -9.38 2.91
C GLU A 8 -8.06 -9.23 2.57
N PHE A 9 -8.86 -8.67 3.48
CA PHE A 9 -10.27 -8.39 3.23
C PHE A 9 -10.47 -7.36 2.11
N LEU A 10 -9.75 -6.24 2.13
CA LEU A 10 -9.87 -5.19 1.10
C LEU A 10 -9.60 -5.74 -0.30
N ARG A 11 -8.67 -6.68 -0.45
CA ARG A 11 -8.37 -7.35 -1.72
C ARG A 11 -9.53 -8.19 -2.27
N THR A 12 -10.47 -8.62 -1.43
CA THR A 12 -11.65 -9.39 -1.86
C THR A 12 -12.76 -8.52 -2.45
N LEU A 13 -12.64 -7.19 -2.36
CA LEU A 13 -13.60 -6.25 -2.93
C LEU A 13 -13.49 -6.22 -4.46
N GLU A 14 -14.62 -6.05 -5.15
CA GLU A 14 -14.67 -5.91 -6.62
C GLU A 14 -13.84 -4.72 -7.11
N SER A 15 -13.87 -3.62 -6.36
CA SER A 15 -13.04 -2.44 -6.57
C SER A 15 -12.28 -2.13 -5.28
N PRO A 16 -11.10 -2.75 -5.05
CA PRO A 16 -10.34 -2.54 -3.84
C PRO A 16 -9.76 -1.12 -3.80
N PRO A 17 -9.78 -0.43 -2.65
CA PRO A 17 -9.13 0.87 -2.52
C PRO A 17 -7.61 0.74 -2.63
N ARG A 18 -6.96 1.84 -2.99
CA ARG A 18 -5.49 1.93 -2.94
C ARG A 18 -5.01 1.89 -1.49
N VAL A 19 -3.96 1.12 -1.23
CA VAL A 19 -3.44 0.92 0.13
C VAL A 19 -1.97 1.26 0.19
N ILE A 20 -1.64 2.24 1.02
CA ILE A 20 -0.28 2.51 1.50
C ILE A 20 -0.18 1.91 2.91
N MET A 21 0.70 0.92 3.09
CA MET A 21 0.93 0.31 4.40
C MET A 21 1.97 1.12 5.17
N ILE A 22 1.67 1.43 6.43
CA ILE A 22 2.61 2.10 7.33
C ILE A 22 3.04 1.14 8.43
N THR A 23 4.34 1.01 8.68
CA THR A 23 4.91 0.08 9.65
C THR A 23 5.85 0.75 10.65
N ALA A 24 5.95 0.20 11.85
CA ALA A 24 7.09 0.41 12.76
C ALA A 24 8.01 -0.82 12.82
N ASN A 25 7.68 -1.88 12.09
CA ASN A 25 8.44 -3.14 12.09
C ASN A 25 9.59 -3.07 11.08
N GLU A 26 10.76 -3.54 11.48
CA GLU A 26 11.98 -3.50 10.66
C GLU A 26 12.21 -4.80 9.88
N GLY A 27 11.42 -5.84 10.14
CA GLY A 27 11.58 -7.17 9.54
C GLY A 27 11.06 -7.25 8.10
N GLY A 28 11.90 -7.74 7.18
CA GLY A 28 11.57 -7.85 5.75
C GLY A 28 10.38 -8.76 5.40
N ARG A 29 10.02 -9.72 6.26
CA ARG A 29 8.89 -10.64 6.00
C ARG A 29 7.55 -9.91 5.85
N HIS A 30 7.30 -8.87 6.65
CA HIS A 30 6.06 -8.10 6.55
C HIS A 30 6.02 -7.23 5.29
N LYS A 31 7.17 -6.67 4.89
CA LYS A 31 7.27 -5.92 3.64
C LYS A 31 6.97 -6.84 2.44
N ALA A 32 7.65 -7.98 2.35
CA ALA A 32 7.42 -8.95 1.28
C ALA A 32 5.96 -9.45 1.23
N TYR A 33 5.33 -9.66 2.39
CA TYR A 33 3.93 -10.07 2.43
C TYR A 33 2.97 -8.96 2.00
N ALA A 34 3.22 -7.71 2.38
CA ALA A 34 2.42 -6.57 1.93
C ALA A 34 2.56 -6.36 0.40
N GLU A 35 3.78 -6.46 -0.13
CA GLU A 35 4.05 -6.40 -1.58
C GLU A 35 3.32 -7.54 -2.33
N MET A 36 3.35 -8.76 -1.81
CA MET A 36 2.59 -9.90 -2.36
C MET A 36 1.07 -9.63 -2.40
N LEU A 37 0.55 -8.92 -1.40
CA LEU A 37 -0.87 -8.54 -1.33
C LEU A 37 -1.22 -7.32 -2.20
N GLY A 38 -0.25 -6.69 -2.86
CA GLY A 38 -0.48 -5.60 -3.80
C GLY A 38 -0.69 -4.22 -3.15
N VAL A 39 -0.03 -3.94 -2.02
CA VAL A 39 0.02 -2.55 -1.53
C VAL A 39 0.71 -1.66 -2.54
N HIS A 40 0.24 -0.42 -2.68
CA HIS A 40 0.83 0.58 -3.59
C HIS A 40 2.14 1.12 -3.00
N ASP A 41 2.25 1.17 -1.67
CA ASP A 41 3.49 1.55 -1.01
C ASP A 41 3.59 0.97 0.41
N TYR A 42 4.80 0.94 0.95
CA TYR A 42 5.13 0.42 2.28
C TYR A 42 6.10 1.36 3.01
N LEU A 43 5.55 2.26 3.84
CA LEU A 43 6.29 3.29 4.56
C LEU A 43 6.72 2.82 5.95
N ARG A 44 8.01 2.95 6.26
CA ARG A 44 8.56 2.71 7.60
C ARG A 44 8.58 3.99 8.42
N LYS A 45 8.06 3.94 9.65
CA LYS A 45 8.19 5.03 10.63
C LYS A 45 9.62 5.10 11.21
N PRO A 46 10.14 6.31 11.51
CA PRO A 46 9.55 7.61 11.17
C PRO A 46 9.76 7.97 9.70
N PHE A 47 8.84 8.76 9.14
CA PHE A 47 8.95 9.36 7.81
C PHE A 47 8.51 10.83 7.87
N THR A 48 8.96 11.64 6.90
CA THR A 48 8.56 13.04 6.77
C THR A 48 7.20 13.17 6.09
N MET A 49 6.56 14.34 6.21
CA MET A 49 5.31 14.61 5.50
C MET A 49 5.49 14.50 3.98
N ASP A 50 6.62 14.98 3.45
CA ASP A 50 6.92 14.93 2.02
C ASP A 50 6.93 13.48 1.49
N VAL A 51 7.52 12.54 2.24
CA VAL A 51 7.52 11.10 1.87
C VAL A 51 6.10 10.54 1.82
N LEU A 52 5.22 10.95 2.74
CA LEU A 52 3.82 10.52 2.72
C LEU A 52 3.09 11.11 1.52
N LEU A 53 3.27 12.41 1.25
CA LEU A 53 2.62 13.10 0.14
C LEU A 53 3.06 12.51 -1.21
N GLU A 54 4.34 12.22 -1.38
CA GLU A 54 4.88 11.58 -2.59
C GLU A 54 4.31 10.17 -2.80
N SER A 55 4.16 9.41 -1.71
CA SER A 55 3.53 8.08 -1.73
C SER A 55 2.06 8.15 -2.17
N VAL A 56 1.32 9.13 -1.65
CA VAL A 56 -0.07 9.39 -2.03
C VAL A 56 -0.17 9.85 -3.49
N GLU A 57 0.70 10.74 -3.94
CA GLU A 57 0.73 11.23 -5.32
C GLU A 57 0.96 10.07 -6.30
N ARG A 58 1.99 9.23 -6.06
CA ARG A 58 2.23 8.01 -6.86
C ARG A 58 1.00 7.12 -6.90
N ALA A 59 0.44 6.83 -5.72
CA ALA A 59 -0.75 6.00 -5.62
C ALA A 59 -1.91 6.59 -6.42
N LEU A 60 -2.09 7.92 -6.50
CA LEU A 60 -3.16 8.55 -7.28
C LEU A 60 -2.90 8.57 -8.80
N THR A 61 -1.65 8.64 -9.24
CA THR A 61 -1.27 8.74 -10.67
C THR A 61 -1.22 7.40 -11.42
N GLU A 62 -1.11 6.26 -10.75
CA GLU A 62 -1.04 4.93 -11.39
C GLU A 62 -2.33 4.50 -12.12
N SER A 63 -3.40 5.30 -12.08
CA SER A 63 -4.71 5.01 -12.69
C SER A 63 -4.76 5.12 -14.22
N GLU A 64 -3.80 5.80 -14.85
CA GLU A 64 -3.95 6.25 -16.24
C GLU A 64 -3.46 5.26 -17.32
N THR A 65 -3.11 4.02 -16.96
CA THR A 65 -2.49 3.06 -17.92
C THR A 65 -3.30 1.79 -18.17
N GLY A 66 -4.58 1.71 -17.76
CA GLY A 66 -5.32 0.44 -17.75
C GLY A 66 -6.71 0.41 -18.42
N GLU A 67 -7.20 1.50 -19.02
CA GLU A 67 -8.57 1.56 -19.57
C GLU A 67 -8.65 1.72 -21.10
N ASP A 68 -7.55 1.50 -21.83
CA ASP A 68 -7.53 1.48 -23.30
C ASP A 68 -7.05 0.11 -23.83
N GLU A 69 -7.79 -0.98 -23.60
CA GLU A 69 -7.83 -2.18 -24.48
C GLU A 69 -9.23 -2.81 -24.53
#